data_AF-A0AAD7NFW0-F1
#
_entry.id   AF-A0AAD7NFW0-F1
#
_cell.length_a   1.000
_cell.length_b   1.000
_cell.length_c   1.000
_cell.angle_alpha   90.00
_cell.angle_beta   90.00
_cell.angle_gamma   90.00
#
_symmetry.space_group_name_H-M   'P 1'
#
loop_
_entity.id
_entity.type
_entity.pdbx_description
1 polymer ?
#
loop_
_entity_poly.entity_id
_entity_poly.type
_entity_poly.pdbx_seq_one_letter_code
_entity_poly.pdbx_strand_id
1 'polypeptide(L)'
;MAVVMSVPEHRLFKYTGTPSEPVLVEASGTLMYTKNVRVFTILKDCLGDGLVAKGERGEIVTRALMVLAHDRAAREEGPINGLQYCRPIRFFSFLKALLTDDAFQTLMNSTPVVPKSKSKEQEQEDIRKDFKAAFQHAWISVSHFVLGDSKIIRVENLRNFFFRSAAVQCAPNQAGIDCAAPLVFAATKTHVVDPTSDIGVFQIQTKNRISPTPVTVPTHQTRPGVTPEDRPTVTLLIQYEDAGTSDHNVHHNSSLATRNPLYRSQPNNYQITLRGLTAFRLDDKEKIDIQSLLDLTSTMEAFPRADREDNVKLMRGLRPTFTEDSFQDWIPKSVWT
;
A
#
# COMPACT_ATOMS: atom_id res chain seq x y z
N MET A 1 -4.57 -20.20 -8.17
CA MET A 1 -4.60 -21.66 -7.91
C MET A 1 -3.30 -22.03 -7.19
N ALA A 2 -3.34 -22.80 -6.12
CA ALA A 2 -2.11 -23.22 -5.45
C ALA A 2 -1.49 -24.41 -6.21
N VAL A 3 -0.30 -24.21 -6.76
CA VAL A 3 0.47 -25.24 -7.46
C VAL A 3 1.49 -25.82 -6.48
N VAL A 4 1.62 -27.15 -6.46
CA VAL A 4 2.68 -27.81 -5.70
C VAL A 4 3.99 -27.62 -6.45
N MET A 5 4.91 -26.87 -5.84
CA MET A 5 6.23 -26.57 -6.40
C MET A 5 7.22 -27.71 -6.08
N SER A 6 7.12 -28.29 -4.89
CA SER A 6 7.98 -29.38 -4.45
C SER A 6 7.35 -30.16 -3.30
N VAL A 7 7.61 -31.46 -3.24
CA VAL A 7 7.31 -32.33 -2.10
C VAL A 7 8.63 -32.94 -1.64
N PRO A 8 9.16 -32.55 -0.46
CA PRO A 8 10.35 -33.16 0.13
C PRO A 8 10.21 -34.68 0.31
N GLU A 9 11.33 -35.40 0.33
CA GLU A 9 11.38 -36.86 0.43
C GLU A 9 10.68 -37.41 1.69
N HIS A 10 10.79 -36.70 2.81
CA HIS A 10 10.14 -37.09 4.07
C HIS A 10 8.62 -36.86 4.08
N ARG A 11 8.05 -36.18 3.08
CA ARG A 11 6.60 -35.96 2.85
C ARG A 11 5.79 -35.34 4.00
N LEU A 12 6.44 -34.76 5.00
CA LEU A 12 5.76 -34.13 6.16
C LEU A 12 5.11 -32.79 5.80
N PHE A 13 5.61 -32.13 4.76
CA PHE A 13 5.03 -30.90 4.22
C PHE A 13 5.21 -30.87 2.70
N LYS A 14 4.59 -29.90 2.04
CA LYS A 14 4.77 -29.62 0.61
C LYS A 14 4.95 -28.12 0.43
N TYR A 15 5.81 -27.72 -0.51
CA TYR A 15 5.92 -26.34 -0.93
C TYR A 15 4.86 -26.07 -2.00
N THR A 16 3.94 -25.16 -1.71
CA THR A 16 2.96 -24.67 -2.68
C THR A 16 3.19 -23.21 -2.98
N GLY A 17 3.01 -22.80 -4.23
CA GLY A 17 3.00 -21.40 -4.65
C GLY A 17 1.74 -21.06 -5.42
N THR A 18 1.40 -19.78 -5.51
CA THR A 18 0.36 -19.31 -6.44
C THR A 18 1.08 -18.52 -7.53
N PRO A 19 1.33 -19.10 -8.71
CA PRO A 19 1.96 -18.36 -9.79
C PRO A 19 1.05 -17.21 -10.23
N SER A 20 1.65 -16.21 -10.89
CA SER A 20 0.89 -15.16 -11.55
C SER A 20 0.05 -15.81 -12.67
N GLU A 21 -1.27 -15.82 -12.50
CA GLU A 21 -2.22 -16.45 -13.43
C GLU A 21 -3.21 -15.41 -13.96
N PRO A 22 -2.83 -14.60 -14.97
CA PRO A 22 -3.68 -13.61 -15.64
C PRO A 22 -5.09 -14.08 -15.97
N VAL A 23 -5.23 -15.32 -16.46
CA VAL A 23 -6.51 -15.91 -16.85
C VAL A 23 -7.43 -16.13 -15.65
N LEU A 24 -6.89 -16.60 -14.52
CA LEU A 24 -7.69 -16.74 -13.30
C LEU A 24 -8.11 -15.39 -12.75
N VAL A 25 -7.25 -14.37 -12.85
CA VAL A 25 -7.59 -13.02 -12.38
C VAL A 25 -8.72 -12.44 -13.22
N GLU A 26 -8.65 -12.58 -14.55
CA GLU A 26 -9.71 -12.15 -15.47
C GLU A 26 -11.05 -12.83 -15.16
N ALA A 27 -11.04 -14.16 -14.99
CA ALA A 27 -12.21 -14.93 -14.59
C ALA A 27 -12.73 -14.51 -13.21
N SER A 28 -11.84 -14.29 -12.23
CA SER A 28 -12.20 -13.88 -10.88
C SER A 28 -12.85 -12.50 -10.86
N GLY A 29 -12.26 -11.51 -11.54
CA GLY A 29 -12.85 -10.17 -11.65
C GLY A 29 -14.24 -10.20 -12.30
N THR A 30 -14.40 -11.01 -13.35
CA THR A 30 -15.69 -11.22 -14.02
C THR A 30 -16.72 -11.84 -13.08
N LEU A 31 -16.36 -12.90 -12.35
CA LEU A 31 -17.25 -13.56 -11.39
C LEU A 31 -17.59 -12.65 -10.22
N MET A 32 -16.61 -11.94 -9.68
CA MET A 32 -16.81 -11.00 -8.57
C MET A 32 -17.79 -9.90 -8.95
N TYR A 33 -17.69 -9.36 -10.16
CA TYR A 33 -18.63 -8.36 -10.65
C TYR A 33 -20.02 -8.94 -10.90
N THR A 34 -20.12 -10.01 -11.69
CA THR A 34 -21.41 -10.62 -12.07
C THR A 34 -22.20 -11.17 -10.88
N LYS A 35 -21.51 -11.60 -9.83
CA LYS A 35 -22.12 -12.08 -8.57
C LYS A 35 -22.24 -11.00 -7.50
N ASN A 36 -21.85 -9.76 -7.80
CA ASN A 36 -21.85 -8.64 -6.85
C ASN A 36 -21.18 -9.00 -5.51
N VAL A 37 -19.99 -9.58 -5.59
CA VAL A 37 -19.25 -10.07 -4.43
C VAL A 37 -18.81 -8.91 -3.53
N ARG A 38 -19.23 -8.96 -2.26
CA ARG A 38 -18.76 -8.02 -1.22
C ARG A 38 -17.44 -8.50 -0.62
N VAL A 39 -16.34 -8.12 -1.27
CA VAL A 39 -14.99 -8.59 -0.92
C VAL A 39 -14.65 -8.34 0.55
N PHE A 40 -14.90 -7.14 1.07
CA PHE A 40 -14.58 -6.82 2.46
C PHE A 40 -15.44 -7.59 3.47
N THR A 41 -16.68 -7.92 3.14
CA THR A 41 -17.50 -8.81 3.98
C THR A 41 -16.87 -10.20 4.04
N ILE A 42 -16.48 -10.77 2.90
CA ILE A 42 -15.84 -12.08 2.85
C ILE A 42 -14.50 -12.07 3.59
N LEU A 43 -13.67 -11.06 3.36
CA LEU A 43 -12.39 -10.93 4.06
C LEU A 43 -12.60 -10.85 5.57
N LYS A 44 -13.58 -10.06 6.03
CA LYS A 44 -13.94 -9.97 7.45
C LYS A 44 -14.36 -11.33 8.00
N ASP A 45 -15.23 -12.04 7.31
CA ASP A 45 -15.74 -13.33 7.77
C ASP A 45 -14.65 -14.41 7.75
N CYS A 46 -13.70 -14.36 6.81
CA CYS A 46 -12.60 -15.32 6.71
C CYS A 46 -11.42 -15.02 7.66
N LEU A 47 -11.18 -13.76 8.00
CA LEU A 47 -10.00 -13.32 8.75
C LEU A 47 -10.33 -12.75 10.14
N GLY A 48 -11.62 -12.67 10.47
CA GLY A 48 -12.15 -12.11 11.71
C GLY A 48 -11.85 -12.92 12.97
N ASP A 49 -11.39 -14.18 12.82
CA ASP A 49 -11.10 -15.09 13.93
C ASP A 49 -9.81 -14.76 14.71
N GLY A 50 -9.17 -13.62 14.41
CA GLY A 50 -8.00 -13.16 15.16
C GLY A 50 -6.67 -13.78 14.72
N LEU A 51 -6.67 -14.73 13.79
CA LEU A 51 -5.49 -15.52 13.38
C LEU A 51 -4.47 -14.76 12.52
N VAL A 52 -4.80 -13.55 12.06
CA VAL A 52 -3.92 -12.70 11.24
C VAL A 52 -3.41 -11.54 12.08
N ALA A 53 -2.12 -11.23 11.97
CA ALA A 53 -1.52 -10.14 12.73
C ALA A 53 -2.09 -8.77 12.31
N LYS A 54 -2.19 -7.82 13.24
CA LYS A 54 -2.79 -6.49 13.02
C LYS A 54 -2.17 -5.73 11.81
N GLY A 55 -0.84 -5.82 11.65
CA GLY A 55 -0.14 -5.23 10.51
C GLY A 55 -0.55 -5.85 9.17
N GLU A 56 -0.59 -7.19 9.13
CA GLU A 56 -0.98 -7.95 7.94
C GLU A 56 -2.42 -7.68 7.52
N ARG A 57 -3.34 -7.45 8.46
CA ARG A 57 -4.74 -7.06 8.15
C ARG A 57 -4.80 -5.73 7.40
N GLY A 58 -4.02 -4.74 7.83
CA GLY A 58 -3.90 -3.46 7.11
C GLY A 58 -3.40 -3.67 5.68
N GLU A 59 -2.34 -4.45 5.51
CA GLU A 59 -1.79 -4.74 4.18
C GLU A 59 -2.76 -5.52 3.28
N ILE A 60 -3.58 -6.41 3.84
CA ILE A 60 -4.65 -7.12 3.11
C ILE A 60 -5.71 -6.14 2.62
N VAL A 61 -6.19 -5.24 3.49
CA VAL A 61 -7.17 -4.20 3.12
C VAL A 61 -6.61 -3.32 2.01
N THR A 62 -5.36 -2.86 2.14
CA THR A 62 -4.69 -2.03 1.13
C THR A 62 -4.64 -2.73 -0.23
N ARG A 63 -4.24 -3.99 -0.28
CA ARG A 63 -4.19 -4.76 -1.53
C ARG A 63 -5.58 -4.95 -2.15
N ALA A 64 -6.60 -5.23 -1.32
CA ALA A 64 -7.97 -5.36 -1.79
C ALA A 64 -8.50 -4.03 -2.36
N LEU A 65 -8.25 -2.90 -1.72
CA LEU A 65 -8.60 -1.56 -2.24
C LEU A 65 -7.95 -1.30 -3.60
N MET A 66 -6.67 -1.65 -3.77
CA MET A 66 -5.96 -1.47 -5.04
C MET A 66 -6.55 -2.32 -6.16
N VAL A 67 -6.80 -3.62 -5.93
CA VAL A 67 -7.42 -4.49 -6.95
C VAL A 67 -8.81 -3.99 -7.31
N LEU A 68 -9.64 -3.64 -6.33
CA LEU A 68 -10.99 -3.14 -6.58
C LEU A 68 -11.00 -1.80 -7.32
N ALA A 69 -10.06 -0.90 -7.03
CA ALA A 69 -9.93 0.35 -7.76
C ALA A 69 -9.49 0.12 -9.21
N HIS A 70 -8.56 -0.81 -9.44
CA HIS A 70 -8.17 -1.21 -10.79
C HIS A 70 -9.37 -1.80 -11.55
N ASP A 71 -10.09 -2.76 -10.97
CA ASP A 71 -11.26 -3.38 -11.59
C ASP A 71 -12.35 -2.36 -11.94
N ARG A 72 -12.64 -1.44 -11.02
CA ARG A 72 -13.60 -0.34 -11.23
C ARG A 72 -13.19 0.53 -12.42
N ALA A 73 -11.95 1.01 -12.43
CA ALA A 73 -11.42 1.84 -13.51
C ALA A 73 -11.37 1.09 -14.86
N ALA A 74 -11.00 -0.19 -14.83
CA ALA A 74 -10.93 -1.01 -16.03
C ALA A 74 -12.31 -1.18 -16.67
N ARG A 75 -13.36 -1.40 -15.86
CA ARG A 75 -14.76 -1.46 -16.34
C ARG A 75 -15.20 -0.16 -16.99
N GLU A 76 -14.92 0.98 -16.36
CA GLU A 76 -15.28 2.30 -16.91
C GLU A 76 -14.60 2.59 -18.25
N GLU A 77 -13.35 2.18 -18.41
CA GLU A 77 -12.59 2.32 -19.65
C GLU A 77 -12.97 1.27 -20.73
N GLY A 78 -13.72 0.23 -20.37
CA GLY A 78 -14.11 -0.87 -21.26
C GLY A 78 -13.02 -1.92 -21.51
N PRO A 79 -13.35 -3.03 -22.20
CA PRO A 79 -12.41 -4.11 -22.46
C PRO A 79 -11.41 -3.75 -23.57
N ILE A 80 -10.21 -4.35 -23.52
CA ILE A 80 -9.19 -4.26 -24.58
C ILE A 80 -8.85 -5.68 -25.02
N ASN A 81 -9.00 -5.98 -26.31
CA ASN A 81 -8.72 -7.30 -26.89
C ASN A 81 -9.45 -8.45 -26.15
N GLY A 82 -10.68 -8.19 -25.67
CA GLY A 82 -11.47 -9.18 -24.92
C GLY A 82 -11.09 -9.34 -23.45
N LEU A 83 -10.04 -8.66 -22.96
CA LEU A 83 -9.66 -8.63 -21.55
C LEU A 83 -10.22 -7.39 -20.86
N GLN A 84 -10.87 -7.59 -19.72
CA GLN A 84 -11.50 -6.55 -18.92
C GLN A 84 -10.65 -6.16 -17.71
N TYR A 85 -10.11 -7.11 -16.96
CA TYR A 85 -9.47 -6.88 -15.65
C TYR A 85 -7.96 -7.09 -15.69
N CYS A 86 -7.46 -8.02 -16.51
CA CYS A 86 -6.03 -8.24 -16.66
C CYS A 86 -5.43 -7.37 -17.77
N ARG A 87 -5.43 -6.04 -17.58
CA ARG A 87 -4.86 -5.09 -18.56
C ARG A 87 -4.33 -3.79 -17.93
N PRO A 88 -3.45 -3.06 -18.63
CA PRO A 88 -3.12 -1.69 -18.28
C PRO A 88 -4.33 -0.76 -18.36
N ILE A 89 -4.42 0.17 -17.40
CA ILE A 89 -5.40 1.27 -17.33
C ILE A 89 -4.67 2.60 -17.14
N ARG A 90 -5.34 3.73 -17.39
CA ARG A 90 -4.76 5.04 -17.10
C ARG A 90 -4.58 5.19 -15.59
N PHE A 91 -3.43 5.71 -15.16
CA PHE A 91 -3.16 5.90 -13.73
C PHE A 91 -4.15 6.88 -13.07
N PHE A 92 -4.62 7.89 -13.80
CA PHE A 92 -5.66 8.79 -13.30
C PHE A 92 -7.02 8.12 -13.17
N SER A 93 -7.40 7.21 -14.07
CA SER A 93 -8.64 6.42 -13.91
C SER A 93 -8.56 5.56 -12.65
N PHE A 94 -7.41 4.91 -12.43
CA PHE A 94 -7.15 4.14 -11.20
C PHE A 94 -7.31 5.00 -9.93
N LEU A 95 -6.63 6.16 -9.87
CA LEU A 95 -6.70 7.04 -8.71
C LEU A 95 -8.10 7.59 -8.48
N LYS A 96 -8.85 7.91 -9.54
CA LYS A 96 -10.23 8.38 -9.45
C LYS A 96 -11.19 7.29 -8.95
N ALA A 97 -10.93 6.03 -9.32
CA ALA A 97 -11.70 4.88 -8.84
C ALA A 97 -11.36 4.51 -7.38
N LEU A 98 -10.13 4.78 -6.95
CA LEU A 98 -9.66 4.56 -5.57
C LEU A 98 -10.18 5.64 -4.61
N LEU A 99 -10.11 6.91 -5.02
CA LEU A 99 -10.31 8.07 -4.15
C LEU A 99 -11.70 8.70 -4.33
N THR A 100 -12.13 9.42 -3.31
CA THR A 100 -13.24 10.38 -3.43
C THR A 100 -12.84 11.51 -4.37
N ASP A 101 -13.83 12.21 -4.95
CA ASP A 101 -13.56 13.28 -5.90
C ASP A 101 -12.73 14.41 -5.25
N ASP A 102 -12.99 14.74 -3.99
CA ASP A 102 -12.25 15.74 -3.22
C ASP A 102 -10.78 15.37 -3.02
N ALA A 103 -10.51 14.15 -2.54
CA ALA A 103 -9.15 13.65 -2.36
C ALA A 103 -8.41 13.54 -3.70
N PHE A 104 -9.10 13.14 -4.77
CA PHE A 104 -8.53 13.08 -6.11
C PHE A 104 -8.15 14.47 -6.65
N GLN A 105 -9.00 15.49 -6.50
CA GLN A 105 -8.69 16.85 -6.95
C GLN A 105 -7.52 17.46 -6.17
N THR A 106 -7.52 17.27 -4.85
CA THR A 106 -6.39 17.69 -3.98
C THR A 106 -5.09 17.07 -4.46
N LEU A 107 -5.10 15.78 -4.83
CA LEU A 107 -3.94 15.11 -5.38
C LEU A 107 -3.47 15.70 -6.71
N MET A 108 -4.38 15.95 -7.66
CA MET A 108 -4.02 16.46 -8.99
C MET A 108 -3.28 17.80 -8.93
N ASN A 109 -3.57 18.62 -7.92
CA ASN A 109 -2.97 19.95 -7.72
C ASN A 109 -1.70 19.93 -6.84
N SER A 110 -1.26 18.75 -6.40
CA SER A 110 -0.08 18.62 -5.54
C SER A 110 1.25 18.78 -6.29
N THR A 111 2.30 19.13 -5.56
CA THR A 111 3.67 19.31 -6.09
C THR A 111 4.65 18.30 -5.44
N PRO A 112 5.83 18.06 -6.05
CA PRO A 112 6.83 17.16 -5.48
C PRO A 112 7.27 17.57 -4.07
N VAL A 113 7.71 16.60 -3.28
CA VAL A 113 8.30 16.79 -1.96
C VAL A 113 9.64 17.54 -2.11
N VAL A 114 9.74 18.72 -1.51
CA VAL A 114 10.95 19.57 -1.58
C VAL A 114 11.81 19.40 -0.31
N PRO A 115 13.15 19.21 -0.43
CA PRO A 115 14.05 19.28 0.71
C PRO A 115 14.07 20.68 1.35
N LYS A 116 14.06 20.76 2.68
CA LYS A 116 14.12 22.04 3.44
C LYS A 116 15.43 22.84 3.28
N SER A 117 16.38 22.35 2.50
CA SER A 117 17.72 22.95 2.36
C SER A 117 18.02 23.24 0.90
N LYS A 118 17.71 24.47 0.46
CA LYS A 118 18.58 25.27 -0.41
C LYS A 118 18.37 26.75 -0.08
N SER A 119 19.47 27.48 0.03
CA SER A 119 19.51 28.95 0.01
C SER A 119 18.81 29.47 -1.24
N LYS A 120 18.25 30.68 -1.15
CA LYS A 120 17.49 31.41 -2.18
C LYS A 120 18.23 31.64 -3.52
N GLU A 121 19.43 31.08 -3.70
CA GLU A 121 20.35 31.39 -4.81
C GLU A 121 20.52 30.22 -5.80
N GLN A 122 19.84 29.10 -5.57
CA GLN A 122 19.77 27.96 -6.51
C GLN A 122 18.30 27.58 -6.80
N GLU A 123 17.44 28.57 -6.90
CA GLU A 123 16.24 28.53 -7.77
C GLU A 123 16.69 28.57 -9.24
N GLN A 124 17.50 27.60 -9.66
CA GLN A 124 17.45 27.23 -11.07
C GLN A 124 16.08 26.63 -11.27
N GLU A 125 15.25 27.31 -12.07
CA GLU A 125 14.34 26.86 -13.14
C GLU A 125 14.07 25.35 -13.33
N ASP A 126 14.12 24.52 -12.30
CA ASP A 126 13.53 23.19 -12.33
C ASP A 126 12.04 23.42 -12.42
N ILE A 127 11.50 23.30 -13.64
CA ILE A 127 10.06 23.28 -13.94
C ILE A 127 9.48 22.07 -13.20
N ARG A 128 9.21 22.24 -11.91
CA ARG A 128 8.56 21.25 -11.06
C ARG A 128 7.14 21.13 -11.59
N LYS A 129 6.86 19.99 -12.20
CA LYS A 129 5.53 19.70 -12.71
C LYS A 129 4.60 19.46 -11.53
N ASP A 130 3.39 19.96 -11.61
CA ASP A 130 2.33 19.49 -10.73
C ASP A 130 2.08 17.98 -10.97
N PHE A 131 1.36 17.34 -10.07
CA PHE A 131 1.07 15.90 -10.16
C PHE A 131 0.40 15.56 -11.49
N LYS A 132 -0.54 16.41 -11.92
CA LYS A 132 -1.27 16.23 -13.18
C LYS A 132 -0.33 16.19 -14.39
N ALA A 133 0.59 17.14 -14.52
CA ALA A 133 1.54 17.20 -15.63
C ALA A 133 2.63 16.13 -15.52
N ALA A 134 3.03 15.75 -14.30
CA ALA A 134 4.03 14.70 -14.08
C ALA A 134 3.53 13.31 -14.49
N PHE A 135 2.25 13.01 -14.22
CA PHE A 135 1.66 11.68 -14.44
C PHE A 135 0.66 11.60 -15.60
N GLN A 136 0.55 12.64 -16.45
CA GLN A 136 -0.43 12.70 -17.56
C GLN A 136 -0.41 11.51 -18.53
N HIS A 137 0.74 10.82 -18.65
CA HIS A 137 0.93 9.68 -19.54
C HIS A 137 1.21 8.38 -18.78
N ALA A 138 0.98 8.36 -17.47
CA ALA A 138 1.19 7.19 -16.65
C ALA A 138 0.06 6.17 -16.85
N TRP A 139 0.47 4.91 -17.01
CA TRP A 139 -0.37 3.73 -17.00
C TRP A 139 0.01 2.87 -15.81
N ILE A 140 -0.97 2.16 -15.26
CA ILE A 140 -0.79 1.21 -14.17
C ILE A 140 -1.44 -0.12 -14.56
N SER A 141 -0.87 -1.23 -14.11
CA SER A 141 -1.41 -2.57 -14.34
C SER A 141 -1.30 -3.40 -13.06
N VAL A 142 -2.39 -3.46 -12.28
CA VAL A 142 -2.43 -4.09 -10.95
C VAL A 142 -3.75 -4.84 -10.78
N SER A 143 -3.78 -6.05 -11.32
CA SER A 143 -4.91 -6.97 -11.19
C SER A 143 -4.75 -7.93 -10.00
N HIS A 144 -3.50 -8.17 -9.57
CA HIS A 144 -3.18 -9.05 -8.45
C HIS A 144 -1.82 -8.70 -7.84
N PHE A 145 -1.47 -9.36 -6.74
CA PHE A 145 -0.20 -9.22 -6.06
C PHE A 145 0.62 -10.51 -6.13
N VAL A 146 1.93 -10.35 -6.27
CA VAL A 146 2.93 -11.42 -6.16
C VAL A 146 3.90 -11.09 -5.04
N LEU A 147 4.50 -12.10 -4.41
CA LEU A 147 5.54 -11.88 -3.40
C LEU A 147 6.88 -11.61 -4.07
N GLY A 148 7.60 -10.60 -3.58
CA GLY A 148 8.95 -10.26 -4.02
C GLY A 148 9.84 -9.81 -2.88
N ASP A 149 11.14 -10.00 -3.04
CA ASP A 149 12.14 -9.48 -2.11
C ASP A 149 12.50 -8.02 -2.40
N SER A 150 13.40 -7.46 -1.58
CA SER A 150 13.85 -6.06 -1.68
C SER A 150 14.60 -5.72 -2.97
N LYS A 151 15.12 -6.72 -3.71
CA LYS A 151 15.80 -6.50 -5.00
C LYS A 151 14.81 -6.56 -6.15
N ILE A 152 13.76 -7.37 -6.05
CA ILE A 152 12.72 -7.52 -7.06
C ILE A 152 11.89 -6.24 -7.23
N ILE A 153 11.72 -5.44 -6.17
CA ILE A 153 10.94 -4.18 -6.22
C ILE A 153 11.66 -3.01 -6.92
N ARG A 154 12.88 -3.21 -7.42
CA ARG A 154 13.63 -2.18 -8.15
C ARG A 154 12.97 -1.89 -9.50
N VAL A 155 12.98 -0.62 -9.91
CA VAL A 155 12.35 -0.14 -11.15
C VAL A 155 12.77 -0.93 -12.39
N GLU A 156 14.04 -1.33 -12.46
CA GLU A 156 14.60 -2.19 -13.53
C GLU A 156 13.85 -3.53 -13.70
N ASN A 157 13.28 -4.06 -12.61
CA ASN A 157 12.54 -5.33 -12.58
C ASN A 157 11.02 -5.12 -12.71
N LEU A 158 10.52 -3.94 -12.36
CA LEU A 158 9.08 -3.61 -12.32
C LEU A 158 8.40 -3.71 -13.70
N ARG A 159 9.12 -3.51 -14.80
CA ARG A 159 8.58 -3.69 -16.17
C ARG A 159 7.96 -5.08 -16.38
N ASN A 160 8.57 -6.13 -15.82
CA ASN A 160 8.09 -7.50 -16.01
C ASN A 160 6.74 -7.73 -15.32
N PHE A 161 6.52 -7.05 -14.19
CA PHE A 161 5.27 -7.12 -13.46
C PHE A 161 4.18 -6.29 -14.11
N PHE A 162 4.52 -5.19 -14.79
CA PHE A 162 3.57 -4.39 -15.55
C PHE A 162 2.86 -5.22 -16.63
N PHE A 163 3.64 -5.96 -17.44
CA PHE A 163 3.11 -6.81 -18.51
C PHE A 163 2.39 -8.06 -17.99
N ARG A 164 2.60 -8.42 -16.71
CA ARG A 164 1.83 -9.46 -16.03
C ARG A 164 0.63 -8.92 -15.25
N SER A 165 0.38 -7.62 -15.30
CA SER A 165 -0.67 -6.96 -14.52
C SER A 165 -0.56 -7.25 -13.02
N ALA A 166 0.67 -7.29 -12.50
CA ALA A 166 0.97 -7.64 -11.12
C ALA A 166 1.62 -6.46 -10.37
N ALA A 167 1.21 -6.26 -9.13
CA ALA A 167 1.99 -5.51 -8.15
C ALA A 167 2.84 -6.48 -7.31
N VAL A 168 3.92 -5.96 -6.73
CA VAL A 168 4.83 -6.74 -5.89
C VAL A 168 4.58 -6.39 -4.44
N GLN A 169 4.19 -7.37 -3.64
CA GLN A 169 4.19 -7.31 -2.19
C GLN A 169 5.60 -7.61 -1.67
N CYS A 170 6.07 -6.79 -0.75
CA CYS A 170 7.39 -6.93 -0.15
C CYS A 170 7.43 -8.11 0.83
N ALA A 171 8.63 -8.62 1.08
CA ALA A 171 8.84 -9.66 2.07
C ALA A 171 8.47 -9.17 3.49
N PRO A 172 7.99 -10.06 4.38
CA PRO A 172 7.72 -9.71 5.76
C PRO A 172 8.94 -9.05 6.42
N ASN A 173 8.68 -8.04 7.27
CA ASN A 173 9.70 -7.26 7.99
C ASN A 173 10.66 -6.46 7.09
N GLN A 174 10.40 -6.33 5.79
CA GLN A 174 11.12 -5.39 4.96
C GLN A 174 10.79 -3.96 5.40
N ALA A 175 11.82 -3.19 5.78
CA ALA A 175 11.63 -1.79 6.13
C ALA A 175 11.19 -0.99 4.89
N GLY A 176 10.53 0.16 5.08
CA GLY A 176 10.29 1.15 4.02
C GLY A 176 8.90 1.06 3.35
N ILE A 177 8.66 0.10 2.48
CA ILE A 177 7.40 -0.05 1.74
C ILE A 177 6.83 -1.46 1.87
N ASP A 178 5.50 -1.58 1.79
CA ASP A 178 4.81 -2.87 1.92
C ASP A 178 4.50 -3.46 0.54
N CYS A 179 4.23 -2.62 -0.45
CA CYS A 179 4.12 -3.04 -1.84
C CYS A 179 4.51 -1.95 -2.84
N ALA A 180 4.78 -2.38 -4.07
CA ALA A 180 5.09 -1.52 -5.20
C ALA A 180 4.32 -1.99 -6.45
N ALA A 181 3.69 -1.04 -7.12
CA ALA A 181 3.04 -1.23 -8.40
C ALA A 181 3.87 -0.57 -9.52
N PRO A 182 4.03 -1.23 -10.67
CA PRO A 182 4.75 -0.66 -11.78
C PRO A 182 3.92 0.42 -12.48
N LEU A 183 4.58 1.52 -12.85
CA LEU A 183 4.02 2.53 -13.76
C LEU A 183 4.77 2.50 -15.08
N VAL A 184 4.06 2.74 -16.18
CA VAL A 184 4.65 2.94 -17.51
C VAL A 184 4.20 4.28 -18.07
N PHE A 185 5.16 5.09 -18.51
CA PHE A 185 4.92 6.39 -19.12
C PHE A 185 4.85 6.25 -20.64
N ALA A 186 3.64 6.30 -21.17
CA ALA A 186 3.37 6.13 -22.59
C ALA A 186 2.24 7.05 -23.04
N ALA A 187 2.51 7.92 -24.01
CA ALA A 187 1.49 8.85 -24.52
C ALA A 187 0.32 8.10 -25.19
N THR A 188 0.66 7.02 -25.93
CA THR A 188 -0.28 6.20 -26.70
C THR A 188 -0.14 4.72 -26.34
N LYS A 189 -1.16 3.91 -26.70
CA LYS A 189 -1.16 2.44 -26.47
C LYS A 189 -0.16 1.69 -27.36
N THR A 190 0.29 2.31 -28.45
CA THR A 190 1.25 1.73 -29.41
C THR A 190 2.69 2.14 -29.12
N HIS A 191 2.93 2.92 -28.05
CA HIS A 191 4.25 3.33 -27.63
C HIS A 191 5.12 2.10 -27.28
N VAL A 192 6.29 2.02 -27.89
CA VAL A 192 7.27 0.98 -27.56
C VAL A 192 7.93 1.37 -26.25
N VAL A 193 7.65 0.60 -25.19
CA VAL A 193 8.12 0.90 -23.83
C VAL A 193 9.62 0.71 -23.74
N ASP A 194 10.35 1.78 -23.46
CA ASP A 194 11.76 1.68 -23.08
C ASP A 194 11.88 1.20 -21.62
N PRO A 195 12.59 0.09 -21.38
CA PRO A 195 12.65 -0.52 -20.05
C PRO A 195 13.44 0.28 -19.01
N THR A 196 14.18 1.30 -19.43
CA THR A 196 15.00 2.15 -18.57
C THR A 196 14.36 3.51 -18.36
N SER A 197 13.87 4.15 -19.42
CA SER A 197 13.37 5.52 -19.35
C SER A 197 11.87 5.63 -19.13
N ASP A 198 11.06 4.61 -19.44
CA ASP A 198 9.59 4.73 -19.35
C ASP A 198 8.98 4.10 -18.10
N ILE A 199 9.81 3.47 -17.25
CA ILE A 199 9.32 2.78 -16.06
C ILE A 199 9.33 3.72 -14.85
N GLY A 200 8.18 3.83 -14.21
CA GLY A 200 7.98 4.47 -12.91
C GLY A 200 7.58 3.47 -11.84
N VAL A 201 7.34 3.99 -10.64
CA VAL A 201 6.89 3.18 -9.52
C VAL A 201 5.83 3.94 -8.72
N PHE A 202 4.79 3.20 -8.36
CA PHE A 202 3.81 3.58 -7.36
C PHE A 202 4.07 2.76 -6.10
N GLN A 203 4.59 3.42 -5.06
CA GLN A 203 4.92 2.80 -3.80
C GLN A 203 3.77 2.91 -2.82
N ILE A 204 3.58 1.90 -1.98
CA ILE A 204 2.55 1.93 -0.95
C ILE A 204 3.16 1.50 0.37
N GLN A 205 2.86 2.28 1.41
CA GLN A 205 3.10 1.92 2.78
C GLN A 205 1.81 2.06 3.57
N THR A 206 1.51 1.04 4.34
CA THR A 206 0.34 0.91 5.21
C THR A 206 0.79 1.01 6.66
N LYS A 207 0.02 1.75 7.44
CA LYS A 207 0.16 1.82 8.90
C LYS A 207 -1.20 1.64 9.55
N ASN A 208 -1.30 0.61 10.38
CA ASN A 208 -2.43 0.33 11.25
C ASN A 208 -2.02 0.62 12.70
N ARG A 209 -2.03 1.90 13.11
CA ARG A 209 -1.60 2.36 14.44
C ARG A 209 -2.34 3.62 14.92
N ILE A 210 -2.59 3.71 16.24
CA ILE A 210 -3.41 4.75 16.89
C ILE A 210 -2.77 6.14 16.78
N SER A 211 -1.48 6.24 17.07
CA SER A 211 -0.78 7.52 17.08
C SER A 211 -0.09 7.78 15.74
N PRO A 212 -0.50 8.82 14.98
CA PRO A 212 0.13 9.16 13.73
C PRO A 212 1.50 9.81 13.99
N THR A 213 2.58 9.09 13.72
CA THR A 213 3.90 9.72 13.58
C THR A 213 4.13 10.13 12.12
N PRO A 214 4.85 11.22 11.85
CA PRO A 214 5.33 11.51 10.50
C PRO A 214 6.13 10.31 9.96
N VAL A 215 5.77 9.81 8.78
CA VAL A 215 6.52 8.76 8.09
C VAL A 215 6.98 9.29 6.75
N THR A 216 8.29 9.41 6.59
CA THR A 216 8.88 9.67 5.27
C THR A 216 9.20 8.32 4.66
N VAL A 217 8.57 8.02 3.53
CA VAL A 217 8.84 6.78 2.81
C VAL A 217 10.03 7.01 1.88
N PRO A 218 11.11 6.25 2.03
CA PRO A 218 12.29 6.47 1.22
C PRO A 218 12.14 5.82 -0.17
N THR A 219 12.63 6.50 -1.21
CA THR A 219 12.58 5.99 -2.60
C THR A 219 13.75 5.07 -2.98
N HIS A 220 14.82 5.05 -2.17
CA HIS A 220 16.06 4.33 -2.49
C HIS A 220 15.90 2.82 -2.70
N GLN A 221 14.86 2.22 -2.11
CA GLN A 221 14.61 0.78 -2.21
C GLN A 221 14.19 0.37 -3.62
N THR A 222 13.35 1.20 -4.27
CA THR A 222 12.91 0.95 -5.64
C THR A 222 13.83 1.61 -6.67
N ARG A 223 14.52 2.69 -6.29
CA ARG A 223 15.49 3.41 -7.13
C ARG A 223 16.81 3.66 -6.39
N PRO A 224 17.73 2.68 -6.36
CA PRO A 224 19.06 2.91 -5.81
C PRO A 224 19.88 3.78 -6.77
N GLY A 225 20.20 5.02 -6.37
CA GLY A 225 21.03 5.94 -7.17
C GLY A 225 20.22 6.78 -8.16
N VAL A 226 19.44 7.72 -7.63
CA VAL A 226 18.53 8.58 -8.40
C VAL A 226 19.29 9.52 -9.35
N THR A 227 18.81 9.64 -10.59
CA THR A 227 19.28 10.65 -11.56
C THR A 227 18.15 11.64 -11.92
N PRO A 228 18.47 12.87 -12.40
CA PRO A 228 17.46 13.86 -12.80
C PRO A 228 16.51 13.38 -13.92
N GLU A 229 16.95 12.43 -14.74
CA GLU A 229 16.20 11.85 -15.86
C GLU A 229 15.18 10.80 -15.41
N ASP A 230 15.21 10.39 -14.15
CA ASP A 230 14.29 9.41 -13.60
C ASP A 230 12.83 9.86 -13.67
N ARG A 231 11.96 8.94 -14.10
CA ARG A 231 10.50 9.13 -14.05
C ARG A 231 10.02 9.41 -12.63
N PRO A 232 8.98 10.24 -12.47
CA PRO A 232 8.47 10.61 -11.14
C PRO A 232 8.03 9.36 -10.36
N THR A 233 8.26 9.40 -9.05
CA THR A 233 7.78 8.38 -8.11
C THR A 233 6.61 8.94 -7.34
N VAL A 234 5.57 8.13 -7.16
CA VAL A 234 4.47 8.45 -6.25
C VAL A 234 4.41 7.42 -5.15
N THR A 235 4.24 7.91 -3.92
CA THR A 235 4.11 7.09 -2.72
C THR A 235 2.78 7.38 -2.05
N LEU A 236 2.00 6.33 -1.82
CA LEU A 236 0.78 6.36 -1.03
C LEU A 236 1.06 5.81 0.38
N LEU A 237 0.99 6.69 1.37
CA LEU A 237 1.02 6.34 2.78
C LEU A 237 -0.41 6.26 3.29
N ILE A 238 -0.88 5.06 3.62
CA ILE A 238 -2.22 4.84 4.18
C ILE A 238 -2.09 4.66 5.70
N GLN A 239 -2.77 5.49 6.46
CA GLN A 239 -2.86 5.41 7.92
C GLN A 239 -4.31 5.15 8.29
N TYR A 240 -4.65 3.91 8.63
CA TYR A 240 -6.04 3.51 8.79
C TYR A 240 -6.71 4.01 10.08
N GLU A 241 -5.94 4.38 11.10
CA GLU A 241 -6.52 4.80 12.38
C GLU A 241 -6.76 6.32 12.45
N ASP A 242 -7.86 6.66 13.09
CA ASP A 242 -8.47 7.99 13.13
C ASP A 242 -7.87 8.83 14.26
N ALA A 243 -7.18 9.91 13.90
CA ALA A 243 -6.79 10.96 14.85
C ALA A 243 -7.79 12.12 14.78
N GLY A 244 -9.11 11.84 14.82
CA GLY A 244 -10.18 12.83 14.97
C GLY A 244 -10.17 13.99 13.97
N THR A 245 -9.40 13.86 12.89
CA THR A 245 -9.16 14.91 11.90
C THR A 245 -9.36 14.25 10.54
N SER A 246 -10.52 14.53 9.95
CA SER A 246 -10.89 14.21 8.58
C SER A 246 -10.07 15.04 7.58
N ASP A 247 -8.76 15.12 7.81
CA ASP A 247 -7.85 15.91 7.01
C ASP A 247 -7.18 14.98 5.99
N HIS A 248 -7.61 15.10 4.73
CA HIS A 248 -6.89 14.56 3.57
C HIS A 248 -5.68 15.44 3.26
N ASN A 249 -4.85 15.65 4.28
CA ASN A 249 -3.67 16.47 4.15
C ASN A 249 -2.63 15.71 3.33
N VAL A 250 -2.36 16.24 2.13
CA VAL A 250 -1.12 15.99 1.41
C VAL A 250 0.01 16.61 2.23
N HIS A 251 0.46 15.90 3.27
CA HIS A 251 1.56 16.35 4.10
C HIS A 251 2.87 16.17 3.34
N HIS A 252 3.52 17.28 3.01
CA HIS A 252 4.89 17.32 2.54
C HIS A 252 5.82 16.97 3.71
N ASN A 253 6.21 15.71 3.85
CA ASN A 253 7.29 15.37 4.77
C ASN A 253 8.61 15.85 4.21
N SER A 254 9.23 16.82 4.90
CA SER A 254 10.56 17.30 4.53
C SER A 254 11.55 16.15 4.56
N SER A 255 12.26 15.91 3.44
CA SER A 255 13.33 14.92 3.40
C SER A 255 14.39 15.26 4.45
N LEU A 256 14.88 14.25 5.18
CA LEU A 256 16.06 14.41 6.02
C LEU A 256 17.27 14.67 5.10
N ALA A 257 18.03 15.74 5.38
CA ALA A 257 19.27 16.00 4.68
C ALA A 257 20.26 14.86 4.99
N THR A 258 20.79 14.20 3.97
CA THR A 258 21.71 13.07 4.12
C THR A 258 22.91 13.24 3.20
N ARG A 259 24.10 12.95 3.76
CA ARG A 259 25.36 12.94 2.99
C ARG A 259 25.50 11.68 2.14
N ASN A 260 24.69 10.64 2.39
CA ASN A 260 24.76 9.40 1.66
C ASN A 260 23.97 9.52 0.34
N PRO A 261 24.63 9.41 -0.83
CA PRO A 261 23.99 9.56 -2.15
C PRO A 261 22.84 8.57 -2.37
N LEU A 262 22.86 7.40 -1.73
CA LEU A 262 21.78 6.42 -1.81
C LEU A 262 20.46 6.93 -1.23
N TYR A 263 20.50 7.86 -0.28
CA TYR A 263 19.33 8.37 0.43
C TYR A 263 18.92 9.77 -0.05
N ARG A 264 19.52 10.28 -1.13
CA ARG A 264 19.13 11.57 -1.70
C ARG A 264 17.65 11.52 -2.10
N SER A 265 16.93 12.58 -1.73
CA SER A 265 15.53 12.75 -2.11
C SER A 265 15.44 12.89 -3.63
N GLN A 266 14.57 12.11 -4.27
CA GLN A 266 14.32 12.25 -5.70
C GLN A 266 13.60 13.58 -5.96
N PRO A 267 14.05 14.39 -6.94
CA PRO A 267 13.48 15.70 -7.21
C PRO A 267 11.99 15.65 -7.62
N ASN A 268 11.57 14.54 -8.23
CA ASN A 268 10.19 14.28 -8.67
C ASN A 268 9.50 13.19 -7.82
N ASN A 269 9.66 13.26 -6.49
CA ASN A 269 8.96 12.37 -5.56
C ASN A 269 7.67 13.01 -5.04
N TYR A 270 6.54 12.32 -5.15
CA TYR A 270 5.25 12.75 -4.63
C TYR A 270 4.86 11.81 -3.49
N GLN A 271 4.61 12.34 -2.30
CA GLN A 271 4.12 11.54 -1.17
C GLN A 271 2.73 12.02 -0.76
N ILE A 272 1.79 11.09 -0.74
CA ILE A 272 0.38 11.31 -0.42
C ILE A 272 0.10 10.58 0.87
N THR A 273 -0.45 11.26 1.88
CA THR A 273 -0.85 10.61 3.13
C THR A 273 -2.36 10.58 3.21
N LEU A 274 -2.94 9.39 3.21
CA LEU A 274 -4.37 9.19 3.43
C LEU A 274 -4.59 8.72 4.86
N ARG A 275 -5.44 9.44 5.59
CA ARG A 275 -5.82 9.13 6.97
C ARG A 275 -7.25 8.59 6.99
N GLY A 276 -7.46 7.52 7.74
CA GLY A 276 -8.74 6.84 7.86
C GLY A 276 -9.25 6.27 6.53
N LEU A 277 -10.58 6.07 6.46
CA LEU A 277 -11.26 5.50 5.30
C LEU A 277 -12.00 6.51 4.43
N THR A 278 -12.10 7.77 4.88
CA THR A 278 -12.90 8.82 4.23
C THR A 278 -12.37 9.22 2.86
N ALA A 279 -11.08 9.02 2.60
CA ALA A 279 -10.45 9.38 1.33
C ALA A 279 -10.77 8.39 0.20
N PHE A 280 -11.23 7.19 0.57
CA PHE A 280 -11.49 6.11 -0.38
C PHE A 280 -12.95 6.12 -0.82
N ARG A 281 -13.17 5.75 -2.08
CA ARG A 281 -14.51 5.59 -2.66
C ARG A 281 -15.14 4.28 -2.16
N LEU A 282 -15.63 4.31 -0.93
CA LEU A 282 -16.24 3.17 -0.24
C LEU A 282 -17.66 3.48 0.20
N ASP A 283 -18.55 2.50 0.11
CA ASP A 283 -19.88 2.60 0.74
C ASP A 283 -19.79 2.41 2.27
N ASP A 284 -20.87 2.73 2.98
CA ASP A 284 -20.89 2.69 4.44
C ASP A 284 -20.70 1.26 4.99
N LYS A 285 -21.20 0.25 4.27
CA LYS A 285 -21.05 -1.15 4.67
C LYS A 285 -19.62 -1.64 4.48
N GLU A 286 -18.96 -1.25 3.40
CA GLU A 286 -17.54 -1.51 3.15
C GLU A 286 -16.68 -0.88 4.24
N LYS A 287 -16.95 0.38 4.62
CA LYS A 287 -16.25 1.05 5.73
C LYS A 287 -16.39 0.28 7.04
N ILE A 288 -17.60 -0.14 7.40
CA ILE A 288 -17.86 -0.93 8.62
C ILE A 288 -17.10 -2.26 8.59
N ASP A 289 -17.14 -2.99 7.47
CA ASP A 289 -16.42 -4.27 7.36
C ASP A 289 -14.91 -4.09 7.42
N ILE A 290 -14.37 -3.05 6.79
CA ILE A 290 -12.94 -2.73 6.85
C ILE A 290 -12.54 -2.33 8.27
N GLN A 291 -13.32 -1.51 8.97
CA GLN A 291 -13.06 -1.16 10.37
C GLN A 291 -13.03 -2.40 11.26
N SER A 292 -13.96 -3.34 11.06
CA SER A 292 -13.98 -4.62 11.77
C SER A 292 -12.74 -5.47 11.46
N LEU A 293 -12.28 -5.48 10.20
CA LEU A 293 -11.06 -6.18 9.78
C LEU A 293 -9.80 -5.60 10.40
N LEU A 294 -9.72 -4.27 10.48
CA LEU A 294 -8.55 -3.59 10.99
C LEU A 294 -8.36 -3.75 12.50
N ASP A 295 -9.39 -4.23 13.21
CA ASP A 295 -9.41 -4.46 14.66
C ASP A 295 -8.81 -3.24 15.37
N LEU A 296 -9.47 -2.12 15.11
CA LEU A 296 -9.18 -0.84 15.76
C LEU A 296 -9.53 -0.89 17.25
N THR A 297 -10.24 -1.94 17.66
CA THR A 297 -10.57 -2.25 19.04
C THR A 297 -9.34 -2.71 19.82
N SER A 298 -9.17 -2.21 21.04
CA SER A 298 -8.11 -2.69 21.93
C SER A 298 -8.31 -4.18 22.26
N THR A 299 -7.23 -4.90 22.62
CA THR A 299 -7.31 -6.31 23.09
C THR A 299 -8.36 -6.52 24.19
N MET A 300 -8.65 -5.47 24.97
CA MET A 300 -9.68 -5.47 26.00
C MET A 300 -11.10 -5.40 25.43
N GLU A 301 -11.32 -4.67 24.34
CA GLU A 301 -12.62 -4.54 23.67
C GLU A 301 -13.00 -5.80 22.89
N ALA A 302 -11.99 -6.53 22.38
CA ALA A 302 -12.17 -7.82 21.70
C ALA A 302 -12.22 -9.02 22.67
N PHE A 303 -12.03 -8.81 23.99
CA PHE A 303 -12.08 -9.89 24.96
C PHE A 303 -13.53 -10.43 25.05
N PRO A 304 -13.80 -11.72 24.74
CA PRO A 304 -15.17 -12.24 24.61
C PRO A 304 -16.04 -12.18 25.88
N ARG A 305 -15.44 -11.81 27.01
CA ARG A 305 -16.10 -11.65 28.31
C ARG A 305 -15.78 -10.29 28.95
N ALA A 306 -15.52 -9.28 28.12
CA ALA A 306 -15.24 -7.91 28.54
C ALA A 306 -16.40 -7.26 29.30
N ASP A 307 -17.62 -7.77 29.09
CA ASP A 307 -18.84 -7.39 29.80
C ASP A 307 -18.81 -7.77 31.30
N ARG A 308 -17.91 -8.68 31.70
CA ARG A 308 -17.77 -9.14 33.09
C ARG A 308 -16.49 -8.61 33.71
N GLU A 309 -16.64 -7.75 34.71
CA GLU A 309 -15.52 -7.10 35.40
C GLU A 309 -14.51 -8.10 35.99
N ASP A 310 -14.96 -9.24 36.50
CA ASP A 310 -14.10 -10.29 37.07
C ASP A 310 -13.23 -10.98 36.00
N ASN A 311 -13.77 -11.21 34.81
CA ASN A 311 -13.03 -11.80 33.71
C ASN A 311 -11.99 -10.81 33.16
N VAL A 312 -12.35 -9.52 33.10
CA VAL A 312 -11.42 -8.43 32.78
C VAL A 312 -10.29 -8.35 33.80
N LYS A 313 -10.59 -8.44 35.10
CA LYS A 313 -9.59 -8.49 36.18
C LYS A 313 -8.68 -9.71 36.05
N LEU A 314 -9.24 -10.89 35.77
CA LEU A 314 -8.47 -12.12 35.57
C LEU A 314 -7.52 -11.98 34.37
N MET A 315 -8.04 -11.51 33.24
CA MET A 315 -7.26 -11.32 32.01
C MET A 315 -6.15 -10.28 32.23
N ARG A 316 -6.45 -9.14 32.85
CA ARG A 316 -5.42 -8.16 33.26
C ARG A 316 -4.41 -8.75 34.24
N GLY A 317 -4.85 -9.65 35.13
CA GLY A 317 -4.00 -10.40 36.06
C GLY A 317 -3.04 -11.37 35.37
N LEU A 318 -3.38 -11.90 34.20
CA LEU A 318 -2.47 -12.68 33.33
C LEU A 318 -1.40 -11.80 32.67
N ARG A 319 -1.51 -10.47 32.80
CA ARG A 319 -0.59 -9.47 32.22
C ARG A 319 -0.30 -9.67 30.71
N PRO A 320 -1.32 -9.85 29.86
CA PRO A 320 -1.11 -10.05 28.41
C PRO A 320 -0.66 -8.76 27.70
N THR A 321 -0.81 -7.60 28.34
CA THR A 321 -0.34 -6.30 27.87
C THR A 321 0.24 -5.51 29.04
N PHE A 322 1.38 -4.83 28.82
CA PHE A 322 2.01 -3.98 29.82
C PHE A 322 1.76 -2.51 29.47
N THR A 323 1.15 -1.78 30.40
CA THR A 323 1.16 -0.32 30.46
C THR A 323 2.31 0.17 31.34
N GLU A 324 2.69 1.44 31.19
CA GLU A 324 3.71 2.11 32.03
C GLU A 324 3.41 1.95 33.53
N ASP A 325 2.14 2.04 33.92
CA ASP A 325 1.68 1.84 35.31
C ASP A 325 1.69 0.37 35.78
N SER A 326 1.69 -0.60 34.85
CA SER A 326 1.71 -2.04 35.15
C SER A 326 3.09 -2.67 34.98
N PHE A 327 4.06 -1.89 34.50
CA PHE A 327 5.45 -2.28 34.37
C PHE A 327 6.11 -2.24 35.75
N GLN A 328 5.78 -3.20 36.60
CA GLN A 328 6.53 -3.44 37.83
C GLN A 328 7.81 -4.19 37.51
N ASP A 329 8.92 -3.80 38.13
CA ASP A 329 10.23 -4.43 38.00
C ASP A 329 10.08 -5.95 38.24
N TRP A 330 10.21 -6.76 37.18
CA TRP A 330 10.16 -8.24 37.24
C TRP A 330 11.26 -8.81 38.14
N ILE A 331 12.23 -7.96 38.45
CA ILE A 331 13.42 -8.25 39.22
C ILE A 331 13.48 -7.15 40.29
N PRO A 332 13.58 -7.51 41.58
CA PRO A 332 13.74 -6.52 42.64
C PRO A 332 14.87 -5.54 42.31
N LYS A 333 14.68 -4.23 42.55
CA LYS A 333 15.73 -3.22 42.32
C LYS A 333 17.07 -3.58 42.96
N SER A 334 17.05 -4.34 44.05
CA SER A 334 18.24 -4.88 44.74
C SER A 334 19.08 -5.86 43.94
N VAL A 335 18.59 -6.37 42.80
CA VAL A 335 19.37 -7.22 41.89
C VAL A 335 20.09 -6.37 40.83
N TRP A 336 19.66 -5.13 40.64
CA TRP A 336 20.23 -4.17 39.69
C TRP A 336 21.26 -3.22 40.32
N THR A 337 21.37 -3.20 41.65
CA THR A 337 22.34 -2.42 42.45
C THR A 337 23.35 -3.33 43.11
#